data_AF-A0A1I8G7S4-F1
#
_entry.id   AF-A0A1I8G7S4-F1
#
_cell.length_a   1.000
_cell.length_b   1.000
_cell.length_c   1.000
_cell.angle_alpha   90.00
_cell.angle_beta   90.00
_cell.angle_gamma   90.00
#
_symmetry.space_group_name_H-M   'P 1'
#
loop_
_entity.id
_entity.type
_entity.pdbx_description
1 polymer ?
#
loop_
_entity_poly.entity_id
_entity_poly.type
_entity_poly.pdbx_seq_one_letter_code
_entity_poly.pdbx_strand_id
1 'polypeptide(L)'
;SWFFERTNEACVNYDSTVCCIALSGFDKFQLVNFPKQLLAKVADAVRRTWTLGIQEEMKDAYGSMEMKMNGNPWSASERGAVEARRMILEIIRAMASEGYVLCMSTSIKDTTDSLFFRSATAADQPSCSELGSPDASFVLSLNRHDRLRLIEAPSEAQEVVRNVLLHHWTSGLTGDRDYHGSREFKLGGSPWWTEGAESVRTRLLITLLLQELRDKGWRLVQTIELCRRLNDKSVFVFARAQPESSLHWCLSLHSKSVLRFVNAPVEVVDALRLVIAGNYIHGIKTERVFAGYHQVRLRGRPWSSHNGNDHVHGRHMMLGILEAMQQRGWSLVCSADVSAIYHHADSGQDYPVDVHSLWFGAINKKPPIADGAVGVGGASSAPSCE
;
A
#
# COMPACT_ATOMS: atom_id res chain seq x y z
N SER A 1 -11.46 -1.16 -8.02
CA SER A 1 -11.87 -2.33 -8.82
C SER A 1 -11.27 -3.58 -8.22
N TRP A 2 -11.94 -4.73 -8.35
CA TRP A 2 -11.38 -6.03 -7.98
C TRP A 2 -10.97 -6.78 -9.24
N PHE A 3 -9.78 -7.37 -9.21
CA PHE A 3 -9.26 -8.25 -10.26
C PHE A 3 -9.09 -9.63 -9.65
N PHE A 4 -9.58 -10.66 -10.33
CA PHE A 4 -9.56 -12.03 -9.84
C PHE A 4 -8.62 -12.86 -10.68
N GLU A 5 -7.75 -13.62 -10.02
CA GLU A 5 -6.91 -14.63 -10.63
C GLU A 5 -7.52 -16.01 -10.37
N ARG A 6 -7.54 -16.87 -11.39
CA ARG A 6 -8.00 -18.25 -11.23
C ARG A 6 -6.89 -19.07 -10.55
N THR A 7 -7.19 -19.67 -9.40
CA THR A 7 -6.28 -20.62 -8.74
C THR A 7 -6.44 -22.02 -9.34
N ASN A 8 -5.34 -22.78 -9.38
CA ASN A 8 -5.32 -24.17 -9.91
C ASN A 8 -5.73 -25.22 -8.87
N GLU A 9 -6.02 -24.81 -7.64
CA GLU A 9 -6.45 -25.72 -6.57
C GLU A 9 -7.90 -26.12 -6.83
N ALA A 10 -8.14 -27.42 -7.05
CA ALA A 10 -9.49 -27.99 -7.07
C ALA A 10 -10.16 -27.64 -5.73
N CYS A 11 -11.39 -27.12 -5.78
CA CYS A 11 -12.12 -26.60 -4.62
C CYS A 11 -12.09 -27.60 -3.45
N VAL A 12 -11.18 -27.39 -2.51
CA VAL A 12 -11.17 -28.09 -1.24
C VAL A 12 -12.35 -27.51 -0.46
N ASN A 13 -13.36 -28.34 -0.20
CA ASN A 13 -14.59 -28.06 0.57
C ASN A 13 -14.83 -26.59 0.99
N TYR A 14 -15.86 -25.96 0.39
CA TYR A 14 -16.32 -24.59 0.65
C TYR A 14 -16.86 -24.31 2.07
N ASP A 15 -16.45 -25.07 3.09
CA ASP A 15 -16.54 -24.62 4.47
C ASP A 15 -15.47 -23.54 4.80
N SER A 16 -14.74 -23.04 3.78
CA SER A 16 -13.90 -21.85 3.90
C SER A 16 -14.76 -20.61 4.23
N THR A 17 -15.03 -20.38 5.52
CA THR A 17 -15.77 -19.22 5.98
C THR A 17 -14.92 -17.97 5.82
N VAL A 18 -15.19 -17.20 4.77
CA VAL A 18 -14.69 -15.82 4.68
C VAL A 18 -15.50 -14.97 5.67
N CYS A 19 -14.81 -14.29 6.57
CA CYS A 19 -15.42 -13.32 7.48
C CYS A 19 -14.88 -11.91 7.21
N CYS A 20 -15.62 -10.90 7.64
CA CYS A 20 -15.30 -9.51 7.33
C CYS A 20 -15.38 -8.65 8.59
N ILE A 21 -14.39 -7.77 8.76
CA ILE A 21 -14.41 -6.66 9.71
C ILE A 21 -14.53 -5.37 8.88
N ALA A 22 -15.72 -4.79 8.82
CA ALA A 22 -15.93 -3.52 8.16
C ALA A 22 -15.78 -2.36 9.16
N LEU A 23 -14.92 -1.39 8.83
CA LEU A 23 -14.80 -0.14 9.56
C LEU A 23 -16.03 0.73 9.25
N SER A 24 -16.91 0.91 10.23
CA SER A 24 -18.23 1.54 10.05
C SER A 24 -18.41 2.75 10.95
N GLY A 25 -19.20 3.73 10.50
CA GLY A 25 -19.36 5.00 11.20
C GLY A 25 -18.02 5.66 11.52
N PHE A 26 -17.92 6.32 12.66
CA PHE A 26 -16.64 6.87 13.14
C PHE A 26 -15.96 5.98 14.19
N ASP A 27 -16.70 4.96 14.65
CA ASP A 27 -16.49 4.33 15.95
C ASP A 27 -16.95 2.88 16.03
N LYS A 28 -17.25 2.23 14.89
CA LYS A 28 -17.80 0.86 14.89
C LYS A 28 -17.00 -0.10 14.06
N PHE A 29 -16.97 -1.35 14.50
CA PHE A 29 -16.76 -2.50 13.64
C PHE A 29 -18.09 -3.17 13.32
N GLN A 30 -18.29 -3.52 12.05
CA GLN A 30 -19.33 -4.45 11.62
C GLN A 30 -18.67 -5.79 11.28
N LEU A 31 -18.96 -6.81 12.09
CA LEU A 31 -18.37 -8.15 12.02
C LEU A 31 -19.35 -9.07 11.30
N VAL A 32 -19.10 -9.28 10.00
CA VAL A 32 -19.98 -10.01 9.09
C VAL A 32 -19.46 -11.43 8.90
N ASN A 33 -20.35 -12.42 9.02
CA ASN A 33 -20.04 -13.85 8.94
C ASN A 33 -18.89 -14.26 9.91
N PHE A 34 -18.84 -13.63 11.08
CA PHE A 34 -17.73 -13.79 12.01
C PHE A 34 -17.93 -15.02 12.92
N PRO A 35 -16.97 -15.96 12.98
CA PRO A 35 -17.03 -17.07 13.92
C PRO A 35 -17.11 -16.57 15.37
N LYS A 36 -18.02 -17.13 16.17
CA LYS A 36 -18.30 -16.66 17.54
C LYS A 36 -17.06 -16.65 18.43
N GLN A 37 -16.19 -17.64 18.26
CA GLN A 37 -14.94 -17.77 19.01
C GLN A 37 -13.95 -16.62 18.75
N LEU A 38 -14.02 -15.98 17.56
CA LEU A 38 -13.12 -14.87 17.20
C LEU A 38 -13.63 -13.52 17.71
N LEU A 39 -14.91 -13.39 18.07
CA LEU A 39 -15.48 -12.14 18.58
C LEU A 39 -14.73 -11.66 19.84
N ALA A 40 -14.47 -12.58 20.78
CA ALA A 40 -13.71 -12.27 21.99
C ALA A 40 -12.27 -11.83 21.69
N LYS A 41 -11.63 -12.43 20.69
CA LYS A 41 -10.27 -12.09 20.26
C LYS A 41 -10.19 -10.67 19.69
N VAL A 42 -11.16 -10.29 18.87
CA VAL A 42 -11.28 -8.91 18.38
C VAL A 42 -11.55 -7.95 19.52
N ALA A 43 -12.49 -8.26 20.42
CA ALA A 43 -12.81 -7.40 21.56
C ALA A 43 -11.62 -7.18 22.49
N ASP A 44 -10.83 -8.24 22.74
CA ASP A 44 -9.62 -8.15 23.56
C ASP A 44 -8.53 -7.32 22.89
N ALA A 45 -8.34 -7.47 21.57
CA ALA A 45 -7.43 -6.62 20.80
C ALA A 45 -7.81 -5.13 20.94
N VAL A 46 -9.11 -4.80 20.86
CA VAL A 46 -9.61 -3.43 21.07
C VAL A 46 -9.33 -2.95 22.49
N ARG A 47 -9.70 -3.72 23.51
CA ARG A 47 -9.53 -3.34 24.92
C ARG A 47 -8.06 -3.10 25.29
N ARG A 48 -7.12 -3.83 24.68
CA ARG A 48 -5.68 -3.64 24.92
C ARG A 48 -5.09 -2.42 24.23
N THR A 49 -5.62 -2.02 23.08
CA THR A 49 -4.95 -1.07 22.19
C THR A 49 -5.65 0.28 22.11
N TRP A 50 -6.97 0.31 22.31
CA TRP A 50 -7.79 1.51 22.31
C TRP A 50 -8.13 1.95 23.73
N THR A 51 -7.51 3.04 24.19
CA THR A 51 -7.59 3.46 25.60
C THR A 51 -8.99 3.84 26.08
N LEU A 52 -9.86 4.28 25.17
CA LEU A 52 -11.25 4.59 25.51
C LEU A 52 -12.14 3.33 25.58
N GLY A 53 -11.67 2.19 25.07
CA GLY A 53 -12.35 0.91 25.15
C GLY A 53 -13.62 0.79 24.32
N ILE A 54 -14.37 -0.29 24.59
CA ILE A 54 -15.62 -0.65 23.92
C ILE A 54 -16.79 0.01 24.67
N GLN A 55 -17.69 0.64 23.93
CA GLN A 55 -18.93 1.20 24.45
C GLN A 55 -20.05 0.16 24.51
N GLU A 56 -20.23 -0.59 23.42
CA GLU A 56 -21.36 -1.52 23.27
C GLU A 56 -21.04 -2.62 22.27
N GLU A 57 -21.57 -3.83 22.52
CA GLU A 57 -21.56 -4.96 21.59
C GLU A 57 -23.01 -5.40 21.36
N MET A 58 -23.49 -5.31 20.13
CA MET A 58 -24.89 -5.57 19.78
C MET A 58 -25.01 -6.36 18.48
N LYS A 59 -26.02 -7.22 18.37
CA LYS A 59 -26.37 -7.82 17.08
C LYS A 59 -27.15 -6.80 16.25
N ASP A 60 -26.80 -6.66 14.98
CA ASP A 60 -27.59 -5.86 14.05
C ASP A 60 -28.84 -6.62 13.58
N ALA A 61 -29.72 -5.92 12.85
CA ALA A 61 -30.96 -6.47 12.32
C ALA A 61 -30.77 -7.62 11.31
N TYR A 62 -29.55 -7.81 10.80
CA TYR A 62 -29.20 -8.79 9.77
C TYR A 62 -28.36 -9.95 10.32
N GLY A 63 -28.19 -10.02 11.66
CA GLY A 63 -27.46 -11.09 12.34
C GLY A 63 -25.94 -10.91 12.36
N SER A 64 -25.42 -9.77 11.91
CA SER A 64 -24.01 -9.40 12.09
C SER A 64 -23.77 -8.85 13.50
N MET A 65 -22.52 -8.93 13.99
CA MET A 65 -22.17 -8.33 15.28
C MET A 65 -21.61 -6.93 15.05
N GLU A 66 -22.18 -5.93 15.70
CA GLU A 66 -21.65 -4.57 15.72
C GLU A 66 -20.96 -4.31 17.07
N MET A 67 -19.71 -3.84 17.00
CA MET A 67 -18.93 -3.44 18.17
C MET A 67 -18.67 -1.95 18.07
N LYS A 68 -19.29 -1.18 18.98
CA LYS A 68 -19.14 0.27 19.08
C LYS A 68 -18.06 0.60 20.12
N MET A 69 -17.10 1.42 19.74
CA MET A 69 -16.02 1.91 20.59
C MET A 69 -16.36 3.29 21.16
N ASN A 70 -15.81 3.62 22.32
CA ASN A 70 -15.88 5.00 22.83
C ASN A 70 -14.97 5.90 21.98
N GLY A 71 -15.40 7.13 21.69
CA GLY A 71 -14.66 8.07 20.86
C GLY A 71 -14.79 7.75 19.36
N ASN A 72 -13.82 8.21 18.55
CA ASN A 72 -13.90 8.13 17.09
C ASN A 72 -12.58 7.61 16.46
N PRO A 73 -12.23 6.32 16.60
CA PRO A 73 -11.00 5.74 16.07
C PRO A 73 -10.78 5.99 14.57
N TRP A 74 -11.84 5.99 13.75
CA TRP A 74 -11.76 6.13 12.29
C TRP A 74 -11.63 7.59 11.81
N SER A 75 -11.60 8.53 12.74
CA SER A 75 -11.28 9.94 12.47
C SER A 75 -10.34 10.52 13.53
N ALA A 76 -9.66 9.66 14.29
CA ALA A 76 -8.81 10.07 15.40
C ALA A 76 -7.58 10.85 14.92
N SER A 77 -6.98 11.61 15.83
CA SER A 77 -5.71 12.29 15.64
C SER A 77 -4.74 11.96 16.76
N GLU A 78 -3.48 12.30 16.55
CA GLU A 78 -2.42 12.19 17.56
C GLU A 78 -2.32 10.78 18.16
N ARG A 79 -2.38 10.66 19.49
CA ARG A 79 -2.35 9.38 20.20
C ARG A 79 -3.42 8.42 19.70
N GLY A 80 -4.66 8.89 19.53
CA GLY A 80 -5.75 8.04 19.05
C GLY A 80 -5.50 7.50 17.63
N ALA A 81 -4.85 8.28 16.76
CA ALA A 81 -4.51 7.80 15.41
C ALA A 81 -3.44 6.69 15.44
N VAL A 82 -2.52 6.72 16.41
CA VAL A 82 -1.53 5.65 16.65
C VAL A 82 -2.22 4.42 17.24
N GLU A 83 -3.06 4.61 18.25
CA GLU A 83 -3.83 3.53 18.90
C GLU A 83 -4.75 2.81 17.89
N ALA A 84 -5.44 3.53 17.01
CA ALA A 84 -6.29 2.91 15.98
C ALA A 84 -5.51 2.03 15.00
N ARG A 85 -4.30 2.45 14.58
CA ARG A 85 -3.43 1.66 13.70
C ARG A 85 -2.86 0.44 14.42
N ARG A 86 -2.47 0.59 15.69
CA ARG A 86 -2.04 -0.52 16.57
C ARG A 86 -3.17 -1.52 16.79
N MET A 87 -4.40 -1.05 16.96
CA MET A 87 -5.59 -1.89 17.13
C MET A 87 -5.82 -2.79 15.91
N ILE A 88 -5.72 -2.26 14.70
CA ILE A 88 -5.86 -3.06 13.47
C ILE A 88 -4.73 -4.10 13.35
N LEU A 89 -3.50 -3.72 13.68
CA LEU A 89 -2.38 -4.68 13.72
C LEU A 89 -2.63 -5.81 14.72
N GLU A 90 -3.09 -5.49 15.93
CA GLU A 90 -3.38 -6.49 16.97
C GLU A 90 -4.55 -7.41 16.58
N ILE A 91 -5.58 -6.88 15.91
CA ILE A 91 -6.66 -7.68 15.34
C ILE A 91 -6.11 -8.64 14.28
N ILE A 92 -5.26 -8.16 13.36
CA ILE A 92 -4.65 -9.00 12.33
C ILE A 92 -3.81 -10.12 12.95
N ARG A 93 -3.02 -9.82 14.00
CA ARG A 93 -2.25 -10.81 14.77
C ARG A 93 -3.17 -11.83 15.46
N ALA A 94 -4.23 -11.37 16.11
CA ALA A 94 -5.19 -12.23 16.77
C ALA A 94 -5.87 -13.19 15.80
N MET A 95 -6.29 -12.70 14.63
CA MET A 95 -6.86 -13.54 13.56
C MET A 95 -5.85 -14.57 13.06
N ALA A 96 -4.59 -14.18 12.83
CA ALA A 96 -3.53 -15.10 12.41
C ALA A 96 -3.24 -16.20 13.44
N SER A 97 -3.26 -15.87 14.73
CA SER A 97 -3.07 -16.86 15.81
C SER A 97 -4.17 -17.92 15.87
N GLU A 98 -5.34 -17.63 15.30
CA GLU A 98 -6.49 -18.53 15.20
C GLU A 98 -6.58 -19.19 13.81
N GLY A 99 -5.53 -19.09 13.00
CA GLY A 99 -5.48 -19.70 11.67
C GLY A 99 -6.33 -18.98 10.62
N TYR A 100 -6.42 -17.65 10.69
CA TYR A 100 -7.05 -16.82 9.66
C TYR A 100 -6.03 -15.89 8.98
N VAL A 101 -6.16 -15.75 7.66
CA VAL A 101 -5.31 -14.89 6.83
C VAL A 101 -6.12 -13.70 6.35
N LEU A 102 -5.57 -12.49 6.46
CA LEU A 102 -6.10 -11.31 5.79
C LEU A 102 -5.89 -11.46 4.28
N CYS A 103 -6.96 -11.69 3.52
CA CYS A 103 -6.86 -11.93 2.08
C CYS A 103 -7.12 -10.67 1.24
N MET A 104 -7.84 -9.69 1.79
CA MET A 104 -8.17 -8.45 1.09
C MET A 104 -8.51 -7.34 2.08
N SER A 105 -8.11 -6.12 1.76
CA SER A 105 -8.73 -4.91 2.27
C SER A 105 -9.25 -4.07 1.10
N THR A 106 -10.47 -3.56 1.22
CA THR A 106 -11.08 -2.75 0.17
C THR A 106 -12.21 -1.90 0.71
N SER A 107 -12.28 -0.66 0.23
CA SER A 107 -13.39 0.24 0.51
C SER A 107 -14.63 -0.17 -0.30
N ILE A 108 -15.69 -0.59 0.40
CA ILE A 108 -17.00 -0.91 -0.20
C ILE A 108 -17.95 0.30 -0.12
N LYS A 109 -17.76 1.13 0.92
CA LYS A 109 -18.60 2.30 1.23
C LYS A 109 -17.88 3.63 0.99
N ASP A 110 -16.86 3.63 0.13
CA ASP A 110 -16.06 4.82 -0.25
C ASP A 110 -15.57 5.66 0.95
N THR A 111 -15.15 4.99 2.03
CA THR A 111 -14.77 5.67 3.29
C THR A 111 -13.53 5.05 3.92
N THR A 112 -13.66 3.82 4.36
CA THR A 112 -12.61 3.05 5.02
C THR A 112 -12.68 1.61 4.53
N ASP A 113 -11.54 0.93 4.57
CA ASP A 113 -11.48 -0.45 4.12
C ASP A 113 -12.33 -1.39 4.98
N SER A 114 -12.91 -2.38 4.33
CA SER A 114 -13.38 -3.61 4.97
C SER A 114 -12.29 -4.67 4.85
N LEU A 115 -11.98 -5.33 5.96
CA LEU A 115 -10.94 -6.35 6.05
C LEU A 115 -11.56 -7.74 5.94
N PHE A 116 -11.17 -8.50 4.91
CA PHE A 116 -11.66 -9.84 4.67
C PHE A 116 -10.63 -10.88 5.11
N PHE A 117 -11.07 -11.83 5.92
CA PHE A 117 -10.27 -12.91 6.42
C PHE A 117 -10.82 -14.24 5.95
N ARG A 118 -9.94 -15.19 5.66
CA ARG A 118 -10.30 -16.58 5.37
C ARG A 118 -9.51 -17.52 6.26
N SER A 119 -10.02 -18.73 6.46
CA SER A 119 -9.24 -19.78 7.10
C SER A 119 -7.95 -20.04 6.30
N ALA A 120 -6.86 -20.24 7.05
CA ALA A 120 -5.53 -20.53 6.53
C ALA A 120 -5.50 -21.94 5.92
N THR A 121 -4.96 -22.04 4.70
CA THR A 121 -4.60 -23.32 4.09
C THR A 121 -3.26 -23.82 4.66
N ALA A 122 -2.85 -25.04 4.31
CA ALA A 122 -1.53 -25.55 4.67
C ALA A 122 -0.39 -24.65 4.15
N ALA A 123 -0.55 -24.03 2.98
CA ALA A 123 0.43 -23.11 2.40
C ALA A 123 0.54 -21.79 3.18
N ASP A 124 -0.52 -21.37 3.88
CA ASP A 124 -0.53 -20.13 4.64
C ASP A 124 0.08 -20.27 6.05
N GLN A 125 0.20 -21.49 6.58
CA GLN A 125 0.61 -21.76 7.96
C GLN A 125 1.93 -21.06 8.37
N PRO A 126 3.01 -21.10 7.55
CA PRO A 126 4.24 -20.38 7.90
C PRO A 126 3.97 -18.88 8.11
N SER A 127 3.20 -18.27 7.20
CA SER A 127 2.90 -16.85 7.20
C SER A 127 2.03 -16.41 8.40
N CYS A 128 1.09 -17.27 8.84
CA CYS A 128 0.28 -17.05 10.04
C CYS A 128 1.12 -17.14 11.31
N SER A 129 2.00 -18.14 11.38
CA SER A 129 2.88 -18.34 12.55
C SER A 129 3.85 -17.18 12.74
N GLU A 130 4.41 -16.65 11.65
CA GLU A 130 5.26 -15.46 11.68
C GLU A 130 4.47 -14.24 12.16
N LEU A 131 3.29 -13.98 11.57
CA LEU A 131 2.48 -12.79 11.88
C LEU A 131 2.01 -12.76 13.35
N GLY A 132 1.70 -13.92 13.94
CA GLY A 132 1.20 -14.04 15.31
C GLY A 132 2.24 -13.87 16.41
N SER A 133 3.54 -13.83 16.08
CA SER A 133 4.60 -13.69 17.07
C SER A 133 4.85 -12.21 17.46
N PRO A 134 5.14 -11.91 18.75
CA PRO A 134 5.58 -10.58 19.17
C PRO A 134 6.82 -10.14 18.37
N ASP A 135 6.90 -8.86 18.01
CA ASP A 135 7.96 -8.24 17.19
C ASP A 135 8.06 -8.69 15.72
N ALA A 136 7.23 -9.62 15.26
CA ALA A 136 7.29 -10.12 13.88
C ALA A 136 6.39 -9.36 12.91
N SER A 137 5.82 -8.23 13.30
CA SER A 137 5.03 -7.39 12.40
C SER A 137 4.97 -5.96 12.88
N PHE A 138 4.78 -5.02 11.96
CA PHE A 138 4.70 -3.61 12.29
C PHE A 138 3.88 -2.87 11.24
N VAL A 139 3.55 -1.62 11.56
CA VAL A 139 2.82 -0.73 10.68
C VAL A 139 3.70 0.44 10.26
N LEU A 140 3.80 0.69 8.96
CA LEU A 140 4.32 1.93 8.38
C LEU A 140 3.13 2.80 7.95
N SER A 141 3.09 4.05 8.41
CA SER A 141 2.01 4.98 8.08
C SER A 141 2.55 6.32 7.57
N LEU A 142 1.97 6.78 6.46
CA LEU A 142 2.23 8.10 5.88
C LEU A 142 1.27 9.13 6.49
N ASN A 143 1.81 10.15 7.16
CA ASN A 143 1.05 11.05 8.01
C ASN A 143 1.26 12.50 7.61
N ARG A 144 0.19 13.31 7.70
CA ARG A 144 0.20 14.73 7.30
C ARG A 144 0.75 14.87 5.86
N HIS A 145 1.68 15.79 5.64
CA HIS A 145 2.33 16.02 4.34
C HIS A 145 3.75 15.43 4.28
N ASP A 146 4.38 15.16 5.43
CA ASP A 146 5.83 14.99 5.56
C ASP A 146 6.26 14.11 6.75
N ARG A 147 5.35 13.35 7.37
CA ARG A 147 5.67 12.42 8.48
C ARG A 147 5.55 10.97 8.04
N LEU A 148 6.53 10.14 8.39
CA LEU A 148 6.44 8.68 8.30
C LEU A 148 6.51 8.11 9.71
N ARG A 149 5.56 7.26 10.06
CA ARG A 149 5.48 6.64 11.40
C ARG A 149 5.63 5.14 11.30
N LEU A 150 6.40 4.57 12.22
CA LEU A 150 6.56 3.14 12.43
C LEU A 150 5.97 2.77 13.78
N ILE A 151 4.89 1.99 13.76
CA ILE A 151 4.11 1.58 14.94
C ILE A 151 4.36 0.10 15.17
N GLU A 152 4.75 -0.28 16.40
CA GLU A 152 5.19 -1.64 16.76
C GLU A 152 6.39 -2.15 15.93
N ALA A 153 7.20 -1.25 15.35
CA ALA A 153 8.37 -1.65 14.59
C ALA A 153 9.55 -1.97 15.51
N PRO A 154 10.18 -3.15 15.38
CA PRO A 154 11.43 -3.42 16.09
C PRO A 154 12.55 -2.51 15.59
N SER A 155 13.57 -2.30 16.43
CA SER A 155 14.69 -1.39 16.12
C SER A 155 15.37 -1.71 14.78
N GLU A 156 15.49 -2.99 14.41
CA GLU A 156 16.02 -3.41 13.12
C GLU A 156 15.24 -2.79 11.94
N ALA A 157 13.90 -2.90 11.95
CA ALA A 157 13.05 -2.34 10.91
C ALA A 157 13.10 -0.80 10.90
N GLN A 158 13.19 -0.17 12.07
CA GLN A 158 13.36 1.29 12.19
C GLN A 158 14.65 1.76 11.51
N GLU A 159 15.77 1.05 11.73
CA GLU A 159 17.05 1.39 11.11
C GLU A 159 17.05 1.17 9.60
N VAL A 160 16.42 0.09 9.10
CA VAL A 160 16.26 -0.13 7.65
C VAL A 160 15.53 1.05 7.02
N VAL A 161 14.36 1.42 7.56
CA VAL A 161 13.58 2.55 7.04
C VAL A 161 14.37 3.85 7.13
N ARG A 162 14.99 4.13 8.28
CA ARG A 162 15.80 5.34 8.49
C ARG A 162 16.92 5.46 7.45
N ASN A 163 17.63 4.36 7.17
CA ASN A 163 18.69 4.33 6.18
C ASN A 163 18.15 4.61 4.77
N VAL A 164 17.02 4.01 4.37
CA VAL A 164 16.40 4.32 3.08
C VAL A 164 16.05 5.80 2.96
N LEU A 165 15.44 6.36 4.00
CA LEU A 165 15.06 7.78 4.02
C LEU A 165 16.29 8.70 3.88
N LEU A 166 17.39 8.40 4.58
CA LEU A 166 18.62 9.20 4.51
C LEU A 166 19.31 9.15 3.15
N HIS A 167 19.33 7.98 2.50
CA HIS A 167 20.06 7.80 1.24
C HIS A 167 19.24 8.19 0.01
N HIS A 168 17.91 8.06 0.06
CA HIS A 168 17.07 8.17 -1.13
C HIS A 168 16.06 9.32 -1.10
N TRP A 169 15.85 9.97 0.05
CA TRP A 169 15.04 11.19 0.09
C TRP A 169 15.92 12.44 -0.04
N THR A 170 15.90 13.06 -1.22
CA THR A 170 16.81 14.18 -1.55
C THR A 170 16.69 15.37 -0.62
N SER A 171 15.52 15.59 0.00
CA SER A 171 15.29 16.69 0.93
C SER A 171 15.67 16.33 2.39
N GLY A 172 16.17 15.11 2.61
CA GLY A 172 16.69 14.63 3.89
C GLY A 172 15.65 14.45 4.99
N LEU A 173 16.13 14.00 6.16
CA LEU A 173 15.36 13.98 7.40
C LEU A 173 15.54 15.30 8.14
N THR A 174 14.43 15.89 8.58
CA THR A 174 14.42 17.12 9.40
C THR A 174 13.99 16.87 10.84
N GLY A 175 13.68 15.63 11.20
CA GLY A 175 13.35 15.25 12.56
C GLY A 175 13.18 13.74 12.72
N ASP A 176 13.42 13.27 13.94
CA ASP A 176 13.37 11.86 14.31
C ASP A 176 13.04 11.76 15.81
N ARG A 177 11.87 11.22 16.16
CA ARG A 177 11.37 11.25 17.55
C ARG A 177 10.49 10.06 17.91
N ASP A 178 10.32 9.83 19.21
CA ASP A 178 9.16 9.08 19.70
C ASP A 178 7.89 9.94 19.55
N TYR A 179 6.82 9.30 19.09
CA TYR A 179 5.49 9.89 18.98
C TYR A 179 4.44 8.89 19.47
N HIS A 180 4.09 9.00 20.75
CA HIS A 180 3.13 8.12 21.42
C HIS A 180 3.51 6.63 21.33
N GLY A 181 4.79 6.30 21.52
CA GLY A 181 5.30 4.93 21.43
C GLY A 181 5.42 4.41 19.98
N SER A 182 5.50 5.33 19.02
CA SER A 182 5.83 5.02 17.62
C SER A 182 7.04 5.84 17.20
N ARG A 183 7.89 5.31 16.31
CA ARG A 183 9.00 6.08 15.75
C ARG A 183 8.48 6.96 14.63
N GLU A 184 8.64 8.28 14.75
CA GLU A 184 8.22 9.24 13.73
C GLU A 184 9.44 9.92 13.10
N PHE A 185 9.57 9.76 11.78
CA PHE A 185 10.51 10.51 10.95
C PHE A 185 9.79 11.69 10.30
N LYS A 186 10.42 12.86 10.35
CA LYS A 186 10.01 14.04 9.59
C LYS A 186 10.92 14.19 8.37
N LEU A 187 10.32 14.22 7.19
CA LEU A 187 11.01 14.39 5.92
C LEU A 187 11.04 15.88 5.55
N GLY A 188 12.09 16.33 4.86
CA GLY A 188 12.09 17.66 4.23
C GLY A 188 11.12 17.73 3.05
N GLY A 189 10.47 18.87 2.84
CA GLY A 189 9.44 19.02 1.80
C GLY A 189 8.08 18.43 2.22
N SER A 190 7.27 18.05 1.23
CA SER A 190 5.90 17.56 1.46
C SER A 190 5.62 16.27 0.68
N PRO A 191 6.42 15.19 0.86
CA PRO A 191 6.36 13.97 0.03
C PRO A 191 4.98 13.33 -0.11
N TRP A 192 4.12 13.51 0.90
CA TRP A 192 2.78 12.91 0.95
C TRP A 192 1.67 13.85 0.48
N TRP A 193 2.05 15.00 -0.05
CA TRP A 193 1.19 16.02 -0.67
C TRP A 193 1.95 16.59 -1.88
N THR A 194 1.96 15.84 -2.97
CA THR A 194 2.86 16.13 -4.10
C THR A 194 2.18 16.05 -5.45
N GLU A 195 2.70 16.84 -6.38
CA GLU A 195 2.43 16.75 -7.80
C GLU A 195 3.76 16.80 -8.58
N GLY A 196 3.66 16.72 -9.92
CA GLY A 196 4.80 16.88 -10.80
C GLY A 196 5.95 15.91 -10.50
N ALA A 197 7.18 16.41 -10.52
CA ALA A 197 8.38 15.60 -10.33
C ALA A 197 8.54 15.06 -8.89
N GLU A 198 8.01 15.75 -7.88
CA GLU A 198 8.05 15.26 -6.50
C GLU A 198 7.17 14.03 -6.31
N SER A 199 6.00 13.97 -6.98
CA SER A 199 5.14 12.78 -6.95
C SER A 199 5.79 11.52 -7.49
N VAL A 200 6.76 11.66 -8.40
CA VAL A 200 7.58 10.57 -8.93
C VAL A 200 8.65 10.15 -7.90
N ARG A 201 9.32 11.12 -7.27
CA ARG A 201 10.29 10.87 -6.21
C ARG A 201 9.65 10.18 -4.99
N THR A 202 8.44 10.57 -4.60
CA THR A 202 7.68 9.92 -3.52
C THR A 202 7.42 8.45 -3.83
N ARG A 203 7.00 8.13 -5.05
CA ARG A 203 6.73 6.74 -5.46
C ARG A 203 8.01 5.91 -5.58
N LEU A 204 9.10 6.52 -6.01
CA LEU A 204 10.41 5.90 -5.95
C LEU A 204 10.82 5.58 -4.50
N LEU A 205 10.61 6.51 -3.56
CA LEU A 205 10.91 6.29 -2.14
C LEU A 205 10.14 5.09 -1.58
N ILE A 206 8.83 4.99 -1.84
CA ILE A 206 8.02 3.83 -1.42
C ILE A 206 8.51 2.54 -2.10
N THR A 207 8.89 2.61 -3.38
CA THR A 207 9.45 1.47 -4.12
C THR A 207 10.72 0.94 -3.45
N LEU A 208 11.63 1.83 -3.09
CA LEU A 208 12.89 1.48 -2.43
C LEU A 208 12.68 1.02 -0.98
N LEU A 209 11.71 1.59 -0.26
CA LEU A 209 11.34 1.10 1.07
C LEU A 209 10.81 -0.34 1.00
N LEU A 210 9.92 -0.65 0.04
CA LEU A 210 9.41 -2.00 -0.14
C LEU A 210 10.54 -2.97 -0.45
N GLN A 211 11.42 -2.63 -1.40
CA GLN A 211 12.57 -3.43 -1.77
C GLN A 211 13.51 -3.69 -0.58
N GLU A 212 14.00 -2.64 0.09
CA GLU A 212 14.95 -2.81 1.19
C GLU A 212 14.33 -3.55 2.38
N LEU A 213 13.03 -3.37 2.66
CA LEU A 213 12.34 -4.17 3.66
C LEU A 213 12.28 -5.65 3.24
N ARG A 214 11.97 -5.98 1.97
CA ARG A 214 12.01 -7.37 1.47
C ARG A 214 13.39 -8.00 1.62
N ASP A 215 14.43 -7.26 1.22
CA ASP A 215 15.83 -7.68 1.30
C ASP A 215 16.28 -7.95 2.75
N LYS A 216 15.61 -7.34 3.74
CA LYS A 216 15.86 -7.52 5.18
C LYS A 216 14.84 -8.45 5.86
N GLY A 217 14.06 -9.20 5.10
CA GLY A 217 13.14 -10.20 5.65
C GLY A 217 11.85 -9.61 6.21
N TRP A 218 11.39 -8.50 5.65
CA TRP A 218 10.09 -7.92 5.97
C TRP A 218 9.21 -7.95 4.73
N ARG A 219 8.16 -8.77 4.72
CA ARG A 219 7.16 -8.78 3.66
C ARG A 219 6.02 -7.82 3.96
N LEU A 220 5.52 -7.16 2.92
CA LEU A 220 4.24 -6.47 3.01
C LEU A 220 3.11 -7.51 3.08
N VAL A 221 2.24 -7.38 4.08
CA VAL A 221 1.04 -8.21 4.26
C VAL A 221 -0.12 -7.59 3.50
N GLN A 222 -0.42 -6.33 3.78
CA GLN A 222 -1.52 -5.60 3.13
C GLN A 222 -1.37 -4.09 3.32
N THR A 223 -1.94 -3.33 2.38
CA THR A 223 -2.13 -1.88 2.48
C THR A 223 -3.58 -1.58 2.84
N ILE A 224 -3.83 -0.76 3.86
CA ILE A 224 -5.17 -0.55 4.42
C ILE A 224 -5.50 0.95 4.52
N GLU A 225 -6.72 1.33 4.12
CA GLU A 225 -7.29 2.66 4.37
C GLU A 225 -8.08 2.70 5.68
N LEU A 226 -7.60 3.46 6.67
CA LEU A 226 -8.13 3.42 8.04
C LEU A 226 -8.90 4.67 8.45
N CYS A 227 -8.67 5.82 7.80
CA CYS A 227 -9.29 7.07 8.21
C CYS A 227 -10.25 7.59 7.15
N ARG A 228 -11.36 8.16 7.61
CA ARG A 228 -12.38 8.79 6.75
C ARG A 228 -12.00 10.19 6.24
N ARG A 229 -10.82 10.68 6.60
CA ARG A 229 -10.37 12.01 6.17
C ARG A 229 -9.93 11.91 4.72
N LEU A 230 -10.35 12.87 3.91
CA LEU A 230 -9.93 12.96 2.52
C LEU A 230 -8.41 12.89 2.42
N ASN A 231 -7.65 13.53 3.30
CA ASN A 231 -6.19 13.53 3.20
C ASN A 231 -5.45 12.33 3.81
N ASP A 232 -6.16 11.26 4.18
CA ASP A 232 -5.51 10.03 4.65
C ASP A 232 -4.78 9.33 3.51
N LYS A 233 -3.86 8.45 3.89
CA LYS A 233 -3.07 7.65 2.95
C LYS A 233 -3.09 6.21 3.43
N SER A 234 -2.76 5.30 2.54
CA SER A 234 -2.67 3.89 2.90
C SER A 234 -1.65 3.68 4.02
N VAL A 235 -2.01 2.77 4.90
CA VAL A 235 -1.16 2.23 5.95
C VAL A 235 -0.63 0.89 5.48
N PHE A 236 0.65 0.61 5.70
CA PHE A 236 1.32 -0.60 5.22
C PHE A 236 1.60 -1.52 6.41
N VAL A 237 1.01 -2.72 6.40
CA VAL A 237 1.25 -3.75 7.40
C VAL A 237 2.37 -4.66 6.92
N PHE A 238 3.46 -4.74 7.67
CA PHE A 238 4.58 -5.62 7.39
C PHE A 238 4.63 -6.78 8.38
N ALA A 239 5.15 -7.91 7.92
CA ALA A 239 5.46 -9.08 8.73
C ALA A 239 6.86 -9.60 8.43
N ARG A 240 7.46 -10.31 9.38
CA ARG A 240 8.70 -11.06 9.15
C ARG A 240 8.46 -12.07 8.03
N ALA A 241 9.51 -12.32 7.28
CA ALA A 241 9.56 -13.29 6.19
C ALA A 241 11.02 -13.68 5.96
N GLN A 242 11.24 -14.69 5.13
CA GLN A 242 12.59 -14.96 4.62
C GLN A 242 13.10 -13.76 3.81
N PRO A 243 14.32 -13.27 4.08
CA PRO A 243 14.96 -12.24 3.28
C PRO A 243 15.05 -12.67 1.81
N GLU A 244 14.55 -11.82 0.92
CA GLU A 244 14.54 -12.08 -0.51
C GLU A 244 14.88 -10.80 -1.25
N SER A 245 16.01 -10.81 -1.97
CA SER A 245 16.37 -9.67 -2.81
C SER A 245 15.55 -9.67 -4.09
N SER A 246 14.71 -8.64 -4.24
CA SER A 246 13.76 -8.54 -5.34
C SER A 246 13.67 -7.11 -5.86
N LEU A 247 13.81 -6.95 -7.17
CA LEU A 247 13.59 -5.65 -7.82
C LEU A 247 12.12 -5.23 -7.66
N HIS A 248 11.89 -3.96 -7.34
CA HIS A 248 10.55 -3.39 -7.28
C HIS A 248 10.38 -2.24 -8.26
N TRP A 249 9.17 -2.08 -8.80
CA TRP A 249 8.79 -0.90 -9.60
C TRP A 249 7.35 -0.50 -9.34
N CYS A 250 7.01 0.73 -9.73
CA CYS A 250 5.71 1.33 -9.49
C CYS A 250 5.02 1.78 -10.78
N LEU A 251 3.79 1.31 -10.97
CA LEU A 251 2.84 1.83 -11.93
C LEU A 251 2.00 2.92 -11.26
N SER A 252 2.27 4.17 -11.60
CA SER A 252 1.50 5.31 -11.11
C SER A 252 0.38 5.67 -12.08
N LEU A 253 -0.83 5.77 -11.55
CA LEU A 253 -2.02 6.28 -12.22
C LEU A 253 -2.24 7.73 -11.76
N HIS A 254 -2.08 8.69 -12.67
CA HIS A 254 -2.04 10.11 -12.34
C HIS A 254 -3.03 10.93 -13.16
N SER A 255 -3.63 11.94 -12.52
CA SER A 255 -4.63 12.81 -13.12
C SER A 255 -5.74 11.98 -13.78
N LYS A 256 -6.22 12.37 -14.97
CA LYS A 256 -7.34 11.69 -15.64
C LYS A 256 -6.90 10.61 -16.64
N SER A 257 -5.65 10.61 -17.08
CA SER A 257 -5.20 9.75 -18.19
C SER A 257 -3.70 9.50 -18.28
N VAL A 258 -2.93 9.73 -17.21
CA VAL A 258 -1.47 9.55 -17.22
C VAL A 258 -1.09 8.26 -16.51
N LEU A 259 -0.14 7.54 -17.09
CA LEU A 259 0.61 6.44 -16.49
C LEU A 259 2.08 6.84 -16.36
N ARG A 260 2.72 6.50 -15.25
CA ARG A 260 4.19 6.58 -15.09
C ARG A 260 4.74 5.24 -14.62
N PHE A 261 5.89 4.86 -15.16
CA PHE A 261 6.58 3.61 -14.84
C PHE A 261 7.84 3.94 -14.05
N VAL A 262 7.70 4.05 -12.73
CA VAL A 262 8.77 4.50 -11.83
C VAL A 262 9.60 3.29 -11.41
N ASN A 263 10.91 3.37 -11.57
CA ASN A 263 11.86 2.28 -11.34
C ASN A 263 11.62 1.01 -12.19
N ALA A 264 10.85 1.11 -13.27
CA ALA A 264 10.58 -0.02 -14.15
C ALA A 264 11.80 -0.32 -15.03
N PRO A 265 12.28 -1.57 -15.06
CA PRO A 265 13.31 -1.99 -16.02
C PRO A 265 12.87 -1.78 -17.47
N VAL A 266 13.84 -1.63 -18.38
CA VAL A 266 13.56 -1.31 -19.79
C VAL A 266 12.65 -2.36 -20.45
N GLU A 267 12.84 -3.64 -20.13
CA GLU A 267 12.02 -4.73 -20.65
C GLU A 267 10.58 -4.69 -20.13
N VAL A 268 10.37 -4.15 -18.92
CA VAL A 268 9.03 -3.90 -18.38
C VAL A 268 8.38 -2.74 -19.11
N VAL A 269 9.11 -1.64 -19.34
CA VAL A 269 8.61 -0.49 -20.09
C VAL A 269 8.17 -0.90 -21.50
N ASP A 270 8.98 -1.66 -22.22
CA ASP A 270 8.66 -2.12 -23.58
C ASP A 270 7.43 -3.03 -23.59
N ALA A 271 7.33 -3.96 -22.63
CA ALA A 271 6.15 -4.81 -22.49
C ALA A 271 4.88 -4.00 -22.19
N LEU A 272 4.94 -3.02 -21.28
CA LEU A 272 3.79 -2.18 -20.95
C LEU A 272 3.31 -1.36 -22.15
N ARG A 273 4.23 -0.85 -22.98
CA ARG A 273 3.87 -0.12 -24.21
C ARG A 273 3.06 -0.99 -25.18
N LEU A 274 3.49 -2.23 -25.41
CA LEU A 274 2.78 -3.18 -26.25
C LEU A 274 1.39 -3.53 -25.69
N VAL A 275 1.32 -3.78 -24.38
CA VAL A 275 0.05 -4.11 -23.71
C VAL A 275 -0.93 -2.94 -23.78
N ILE A 276 -0.48 -1.72 -23.52
CA ILE A 276 -1.33 -0.52 -23.58
C ILE A 276 -1.84 -0.32 -25.02
N ALA A 277 -0.97 -0.45 -26.02
CA ALA A 277 -1.36 -0.30 -27.42
C ALA A 277 -2.39 -1.36 -27.87
N GLY A 278 -2.27 -2.59 -27.36
CA GLY A 278 -3.18 -3.69 -27.70
C GLY A 278 -4.50 -3.72 -26.91
N ASN A 279 -4.52 -3.19 -25.68
CA ASN A 279 -5.65 -3.37 -24.75
C ASN A 279 -6.38 -2.08 -24.38
N TYR A 280 -5.95 -0.92 -24.91
CA TYR A 280 -6.64 0.34 -24.68
C TYR A 280 -7.14 0.95 -25.99
N ILE A 281 -8.45 0.84 -26.22
CA ILE A 281 -9.09 1.17 -27.50
C ILE A 281 -8.86 2.60 -27.99
N HIS A 282 -8.73 3.56 -27.07
CA HIS A 282 -8.47 4.96 -27.43
C HIS A 282 -6.98 5.23 -27.71
N GLY A 283 -6.10 4.30 -27.35
CA GLY A 283 -4.67 4.38 -27.61
C GLY A 283 -3.93 5.47 -26.83
N ILE A 284 -2.65 5.58 -27.17
CA ILE A 284 -1.72 6.53 -26.56
C ILE A 284 -1.84 7.89 -27.26
N LYS A 285 -1.88 8.97 -26.46
CA LYS A 285 -1.82 10.36 -26.94
C LYS A 285 -0.38 10.84 -27.09
N THR A 286 0.44 10.65 -26.07
CA THR A 286 1.85 11.07 -26.05
C THR A 286 2.68 10.16 -25.14
N GLU A 287 3.94 9.98 -25.48
CA GLU A 287 4.95 9.34 -24.63
C GLU A 287 6.11 10.32 -24.40
N ARG A 288 6.70 10.31 -23.20
CA ARG A 288 7.89 11.11 -22.89
C ARG A 288 8.62 10.56 -21.67
N VAL A 289 9.87 10.96 -21.49
CA VAL A 289 10.55 10.87 -20.19
C VAL A 289 10.10 12.05 -19.33
N PHE A 290 9.68 11.77 -18.09
CA PHE A 290 9.28 12.77 -17.12
C PHE A 290 9.89 12.44 -15.75
N ALA A 291 10.64 13.39 -15.18
CA ALA A 291 11.37 13.20 -13.93
C ALA A 291 12.25 11.93 -13.92
N GLY A 292 12.88 11.63 -15.06
CA GLY A 292 13.76 10.46 -15.24
C GLY A 292 13.07 9.15 -15.61
N TYR A 293 11.73 9.09 -15.65
CA TYR A 293 10.98 7.85 -15.87
C TYR A 293 10.01 7.93 -17.05
N HIS A 294 9.64 6.78 -17.60
CA HIS A 294 8.72 6.71 -18.74
C HIS A 294 7.32 7.16 -18.32
N GLN A 295 6.71 8.05 -19.11
CA GLN A 295 5.36 8.53 -18.92
C GLN A 295 4.55 8.36 -20.21
N VAL A 296 3.40 7.72 -20.06
CA VAL A 296 2.40 7.57 -21.12
C VAL A 296 1.18 8.41 -20.77
N ARG A 297 0.70 9.22 -21.72
CA ARG A 297 -0.61 9.88 -21.62
C ARG A 297 -1.56 9.21 -22.59
N LEU A 298 -2.67 8.71 -22.07
CA LEU A 298 -3.72 8.04 -22.81
C LEU A 298 -4.69 9.06 -23.43
N ARG A 299 -5.34 8.69 -24.54
CA ARG A 299 -6.52 9.41 -25.02
C ARG A 299 -7.72 9.08 -24.12
N GLY A 300 -8.67 10.01 -23.98
CA GLY A 300 -9.79 9.85 -23.05
C GLY A 300 -9.40 10.09 -21.59
N ARG A 301 -10.24 9.64 -20.67
CA ARG A 301 -10.14 9.84 -19.21
C ARG A 301 -10.40 8.52 -18.45
N PRO A 302 -9.54 7.49 -18.59
CA PRO A 302 -9.79 6.16 -18.04
C PRO A 302 -9.85 6.11 -16.51
N TRP A 303 -9.31 7.13 -15.83
CA TRP A 303 -9.31 7.25 -14.37
C TRP A 303 -10.50 8.07 -13.86
N SER A 304 -11.36 8.56 -14.75
CA SER A 304 -12.55 9.32 -14.39
C SER A 304 -13.80 8.47 -14.62
N SER A 305 -14.69 8.44 -13.63
CA SER A 305 -16.00 7.78 -13.72
C SER A 305 -17.11 8.68 -14.25
N HIS A 306 -16.81 9.96 -14.55
CA HIS A 306 -17.82 10.95 -14.90
C HIS A 306 -18.12 10.95 -16.40
N ASN A 307 -19.21 10.28 -16.78
CA ASN A 307 -19.77 10.14 -18.13
C ASN A 307 -18.85 9.43 -19.16
N GLY A 308 -19.34 8.32 -19.72
CA GLY A 308 -18.67 7.57 -20.80
C GLY A 308 -18.09 6.21 -20.35
N ASN A 309 -17.56 5.46 -21.32
CA ASN A 309 -17.08 4.09 -21.13
C ASN A 309 -15.56 3.98 -20.95
N ASP A 310 -14.83 5.10 -20.92
CA ASP A 310 -13.36 5.15 -20.79
C ASP A 310 -12.86 4.35 -19.57
N HIS A 311 -13.60 4.39 -18.45
CA HIS A 311 -13.25 3.66 -17.24
C HIS A 311 -13.35 2.13 -17.40
N VAL A 312 -14.24 1.63 -18.27
CA VAL A 312 -14.33 0.20 -18.61
C VAL A 312 -13.11 -0.21 -19.42
N HIS A 313 -12.74 0.59 -20.42
CA HIS A 313 -11.52 0.36 -21.21
C HIS A 313 -10.24 0.48 -20.37
N GLY A 314 -10.22 1.42 -19.40
CA GLY A 314 -9.15 1.52 -18.41
C GLY A 314 -9.02 0.24 -17.59
N ARG A 315 -10.13 -0.32 -17.09
CA ARG A 315 -10.12 -1.59 -16.36
C ARG A 315 -9.64 -2.76 -17.22
N HIS A 316 -10.06 -2.84 -18.47
CA HIS A 316 -9.59 -3.87 -19.40
C HIS A 316 -8.08 -3.78 -19.67
N MET A 317 -7.57 -2.56 -19.91
CA MET A 317 -6.13 -2.34 -20.04
C MET A 317 -5.36 -2.72 -18.77
N MET A 318 -5.87 -2.38 -17.59
CA MET A 318 -5.25 -2.77 -16.31
C MET A 318 -5.21 -4.29 -16.12
N LEU A 319 -6.25 -5.01 -16.52
CA LEU A 319 -6.25 -6.48 -16.51
C LEU A 319 -5.14 -7.04 -17.41
N GLY A 320 -5.02 -6.53 -18.64
CA GLY A 320 -3.94 -6.92 -19.55
C GLY A 320 -2.53 -6.60 -19.02
N ILE A 321 -2.37 -5.48 -18.30
CA ILE A 321 -1.11 -5.14 -17.63
C ILE A 321 -0.79 -6.17 -16.54
N LEU A 322 -1.76 -6.48 -15.66
CA LEU A 322 -1.55 -7.45 -14.58
C LEU A 322 -1.17 -8.82 -15.13
N GLU A 323 -1.90 -9.31 -16.14
CA GLU A 323 -1.61 -10.59 -16.81
C GLU A 323 -0.22 -10.60 -17.45
N ALA A 324 0.13 -9.55 -18.21
CA ALA A 324 1.41 -9.47 -18.89
C ALA A 324 2.61 -9.39 -17.92
N MET A 325 2.43 -8.73 -16.79
CA MET A 325 3.46 -8.64 -15.73
C MET A 325 3.65 -9.99 -15.05
N GLN A 326 2.56 -10.67 -14.70
CA GLN A 326 2.60 -12.01 -14.12
C GLN A 326 3.33 -13.01 -15.04
N GLN A 327 2.99 -13.04 -16.33
CA GLN A 327 3.65 -13.88 -17.33
C GLN A 327 5.15 -13.59 -17.48
N ARG A 328 5.61 -12.40 -17.07
CA ARG A 328 7.02 -11.97 -17.13
C ARG A 328 7.76 -12.11 -15.80
N GLY A 329 7.15 -12.76 -14.81
CA GLY A 329 7.74 -12.99 -13.50
C GLY A 329 7.70 -11.74 -12.61
N TRP A 330 6.62 -10.96 -12.67
CA TRP A 330 6.37 -9.85 -11.76
C TRP A 330 5.06 -10.09 -11.01
N SER A 331 5.09 -10.03 -9.68
CA SER A 331 3.91 -10.13 -8.84
C SER A 331 3.46 -8.75 -8.39
N LEU A 332 2.14 -8.54 -8.28
CA LEU A 332 1.59 -7.36 -7.62
C LEU A 332 1.87 -7.46 -6.12
N VAL A 333 2.63 -6.51 -5.58
CA VAL A 333 2.96 -6.42 -4.15
C VAL A 333 1.87 -5.71 -3.39
N CYS A 334 1.39 -4.57 -3.90
CA CYS A 334 0.27 -3.84 -3.32
C CYS A 334 -0.31 -2.77 -4.25
N SER A 335 -1.46 -2.24 -3.84
CA SER A 335 -2.08 -1.03 -4.38
C SER A 335 -2.29 -0.03 -3.25
N ALA A 336 -1.65 1.13 -3.30
CA ALA A 336 -1.68 2.10 -2.20
C ALA A 336 -1.86 3.54 -2.67
N ASP A 337 -2.59 4.32 -1.88
CA ASP A 337 -2.55 5.78 -1.91
C ASP A 337 -1.41 6.30 -1.04
N VAL A 338 -0.57 7.12 -1.64
CA VAL A 338 0.64 7.68 -1.02
C VAL A 338 0.72 9.21 -1.15
N SER A 339 -0.24 9.86 -1.83
CA SER A 339 -0.26 11.31 -2.01
C SER A 339 -1.67 11.85 -1.91
N ALA A 340 -1.88 12.74 -0.96
CA ALA A 340 -3.21 13.26 -0.61
C ALA A 340 -3.54 14.58 -1.31
N ILE A 341 -3.09 14.80 -2.55
CA ILE A 341 -3.40 16.03 -3.27
C ILE A 341 -4.78 15.94 -3.93
N TYR A 342 -5.60 16.98 -3.76
CA TYR A 342 -6.95 17.07 -4.30
C TYR A 342 -7.08 18.22 -5.28
N HIS A 343 -7.91 18.04 -6.29
CA HIS A 343 -8.40 19.14 -7.09
C HIS A 343 -9.65 19.71 -6.43
N HIS A 344 -9.58 20.95 -5.97
CA HIS A 344 -10.75 21.68 -5.50
C HIS A 344 -11.58 22.13 -6.69
N ALA A 345 -12.84 21.69 -6.76
CA ALA A 345 -13.74 22.11 -7.83
C ALA A 345 -14.45 23.41 -7.43
N ASP A 346 -14.49 24.41 -8.31
CA ASP A 346 -15.25 25.66 -8.08
C ASP A 346 -16.76 25.39 -7.88
N SER A 347 -17.25 24.27 -8.44
CA SER A 347 -18.55 23.66 -8.14
C SER A 347 -18.46 22.14 -8.29
N GLY A 348 -18.87 21.39 -7.27
CA GLY A 348 -18.82 19.92 -7.24
C GLY A 348 -18.05 19.36 -6.03
N GLN A 349 -17.88 18.04 -5.98
CA GLN A 349 -17.06 17.38 -4.96
C GLN A 349 -15.57 17.45 -5.33
N ASP A 350 -14.73 17.69 -4.33
CA ASP A 350 -13.28 17.53 -4.45
C ASP A 350 -12.94 16.10 -4.88
N TYR A 351 -11.93 15.95 -5.72
CA TYR A 351 -11.48 14.64 -6.17
C TYR A 351 -9.96 14.53 -6.08
N PRO A 352 -9.42 13.36 -5.72
CA PRO A 352 -7.99 13.18 -5.62
C PRO A 352 -7.34 13.31 -7.02
N VAL A 353 -6.19 13.96 -7.07
CA VAL A 353 -5.41 14.11 -8.31
C VAL A 353 -4.75 12.79 -8.71
N ASP A 354 -4.43 11.96 -7.72
CA ASP A 354 -3.88 10.62 -7.89
C ASP A 354 -4.92 9.57 -7.51
N VAL A 355 -4.89 8.43 -8.20
CA VAL A 355 -5.50 7.20 -7.66
C VAL A 355 -4.38 6.31 -7.13
N HIS A 356 -4.75 5.19 -6.49
CA HIS A 356 -3.77 4.25 -5.96
C HIS A 356 -2.74 3.88 -7.03
N SER A 357 -1.48 3.84 -6.63
CA SER A 357 -0.41 3.31 -7.47
C SER A 357 -0.21 1.84 -7.15
N LEU A 358 0.24 1.09 -8.15
CA LEU A 358 0.48 -0.34 -8.02
C LEU A 358 1.98 -0.59 -7.96
N TRP A 359 2.44 -1.35 -6.97
CA TRP A 359 3.83 -1.77 -6.86
C TRP A 359 3.96 -3.23 -7.24
N PHE A 360 4.99 -3.53 -8.01
CA PHE A 360 5.32 -4.88 -8.46
C PHE A 360 6.70 -5.27 -7.95
N GLY A 361 6.84 -6.54 -7.58
CA GLY A 361 8.09 -7.17 -7.17
C GLY A 361 8.46 -8.28 -8.14
N ALA A 362 9.75 -8.45 -8.43
CA ALA A 362 10.19 -9.52 -9.30
C ALA A 362 10.10 -10.88 -8.59
N ILE A 363 9.55 -11.87 -9.27
CA ILE A 363 9.49 -13.27 -8.80
C ILE A 363 10.80 -13.94 -9.19
N ASN A 364 11.59 -14.38 -8.21
CA ASN A 364 12.85 -15.13 -8.41
C ASN A 364 13.92 -14.42 -9.28
N LYS A 365 13.85 -13.09 -9.48
CA LYS A 365 14.92 -12.33 -10.17
C LYS A 365 15.72 -11.54 -9.15
N LYS A 366 16.96 -11.98 -8.91
CA LYS A 366 17.93 -11.19 -8.14
C LYS A 366 18.27 -9.90 -8.91
N PRO A 367 18.48 -8.76 -8.23
CA PRO A 367 19.06 -7.60 -8.88
C PRO A 367 20.39 -7.98 -9.52
N PRO A 368 20.76 -7.39 -10.67
CA PRO A 368 22.11 -7.55 -11.19
C PRO A 368 23.10 -7.09 -10.12
N ILE A 369 24.10 -7.93 -9.85
CA ILE A 369 25.22 -7.54 -8.97
C ILE A 369 25.86 -6.32 -9.62
N ALA A 370 25.77 -5.17 -8.95
CA ALA A 370 26.45 -3.96 -9.41
C ALA A 370 27.96 -4.17 -9.23
N ASP A 371 28.63 -4.66 -10.26
CA ASP A 371 30.08 -4.59 -10.34
C ASP A 371 30.47 -3.11 -10.41
N GLY A 372 31.17 -2.66 -9.36
CA GLY A 372 32.17 -1.60 -9.35
C GLY A 372 31.90 -0.31 -10.13
N ALA A 373 31.61 0.76 -9.38
CA ALA A 373 32.09 2.13 -9.62
C ALA A 373 32.13 2.62 -11.08
N VAL A 374 31.06 3.28 -11.52
CA VAL A 374 31.19 4.28 -12.60
C VAL A 374 31.83 5.52 -11.98
N GLY A 375 33.13 5.66 -12.24
CA GLY A 375 33.94 6.79 -11.83
C GLY A 375 33.34 8.12 -12.25
N VAL A 376 33.32 9.03 -11.29
CA VAL A 376 33.16 10.46 -11.49
C VAL A 376 34.22 10.90 -12.50
N GLY A 377 33.80 11.25 -13.72
CA GLY A 377 34.64 11.88 -14.73
C GLY A 377 35.06 13.27 -14.26
N GLY A 378 36.17 13.32 -13.53
CA GLY A 378 36.86 14.55 -13.17
C GLY A 378 37.37 15.25 -14.43
N ALA A 379 37.15 16.55 -14.47
CA ALA A 379 37.71 17.46 -15.46
C ALA A 379 39.23 17.29 -15.55
N SER A 380 39.74 16.98 -16.75
CA SER A 380 41.16 17.14 -17.08
C SER A 380 41.33 18.31 -18.05
N SER A 381 41.98 19.34 -17.54
CA SER A 381 42.60 20.47 -18.22
C SER A 381 43.24 20.12 -19.57
N ALA A 382 42.95 20.94 -20.59
CA ALA A 382 43.75 21.05 -21.79
C ALA A 382 45.10 21.71 -21.46
N PRO A 383 46.23 21.25 -22.03
CA PRO A 383 47.43 22.05 -22.12
C PRO A 383 47.44 22.83 -23.45
N SER A 384 47.90 24.06 -23.34
CA SER A 384 48.23 25.00 -24.42
C SER A 384 49.59 24.70 -25.07
N CYS A 385 49.71 25.08 -26.35
CA CYS A 385 50.91 25.26 -27.19
C CYS A 385 51.58 23.96 -27.70
N GLU A 386 51.96 23.82 -28.97
CA GLU A 386 52.36 24.80 -30.02
C GLU A 386 51.51 24.76 -31.30
#